data_AF-A0A497T3N5-F1
#
_entry.id   AF-A0A497T3N5-F1
#
_cell.length_a   1.000
_cell.length_b   1.000
_cell.length_c   1.000
_cell.angle_alpha   90.00
_cell.angle_beta   90.00
_cell.angle_gamma   90.00
#
_symmetry.space_group_name_H-M   'P 1'
#
loop_
_entity.id
_entity.type
_entity.pdbx_description
1 polymer ?
#
loop_
_entity_poly.entity_id
_entity_poly.type
_entity_poly.pdbx_seq_one_letter_code
_entity_poly.pdbx_strand_id
1 'polypeptide(L)'
;MQGYVRTLEAVFAGIILIGFLVVLLKPNTLPGTQDTEKAYAALMELDKTGNLREDIVSGNLSAINSKISLFPYNHSVLVCDSSGCAGEVPETPENIWTGEYLISGCDSFHPYVVKLFVWEK
;
A
#
# COMPACT_ATOMS: atom_id res chain seq x y z
N MET A 1 -18.81 56.47 -9.44
CA MET A 1 -18.69 55.11 -10.02
C MET A 1 -17.62 54.23 -9.36
N GLN A 2 -16.87 54.70 -8.36
CA GLN A 2 -15.84 53.89 -7.66
C GLN A 2 -16.40 52.69 -6.87
N GLY A 3 -17.64 52.78 -6.37
CA GLY A 3 -18.28 51.66 -5.66
C GLY A 3 -18.46 50.43 -6.57
N TYR A 4 -18.88 50.64 -7.82
CA TYR A 4 -19.09 49.56 -8.79
C TYR A 4 -17.80 48.79 -9.11
N VAL A 5 -16.67 49.51 -9.20
CA VAL A 5 -15.36 48.92 -9.47
C VAL A 5 -14.89 48.06 -8.29
N ARG A 6 -15.10 48.52 -7.05
CA ARG A 6 -14.78 47.75 -5.84
C ARG A 6 -15.63 46.50 -5.68
N THR A 7 -16.93 46.58 -6.04
CA THR A 7 -17.81 45.39 -6.01
C THR A 7 -17.39 44.36 -7.04
N LEU A 8 -16.99 44.79 -8.25
CA LEU A 8 -16.45 43.92 -9.29
C LEU A 8 -15.16 43.22 -8.84
N GLU A 9 -14.24 43.95 -8.23
CA GLU A 9 -12.97 43.41 -7.71
C GLU A 9 -13.18 42.33 -6.65
N ALA A 10 -14.11 42.56 -5.70
CA ALA A 10 -14.46 41.57 -4.68
C ALA A 10 -15.04 40.27 -5.29
N VAL A 11 -15.83 40.38 -6.36
CA VAL A 11 -16.37 39.21 -7.07
C VAL A 11 -15.25 38.41 -7.74
N PHE A 12 -14.30 39.07 -8.40
CA PHE A 12 -13.16 38.38 -9.00
C PHE A 12 -12.29 37.68 -7.95
N ALA A 13 -12.02 38.34 -6.82
CA ALA A 13 -11.29 37.73 -5.72
C ALA A 13 -12.02 36.48 -5.18
N GLY A 14 -13.35 36.56 -5.04
CA GLY A 14 -14.18 35.43 -4.62
C GLY A 14 -14.10 34.24 -5.60
N ILE A 15 -14.17 34.50 -6.91
CA ILE A 15 -14.08 33.45 -7.93
C ILE A 15 -12.70 32.78 -7.91
N ILE A 16 -11.62 33.55 -7.79
CA ILE A 16 -10.26 33.01 -7.71
C ILE A 16 -10.11 32.12 -6.46
N LEU A 17 -10.63 32.58 -5.32
CA LEU A 17 -10.50 31.88 -4.04
C LEU A 17 -11.32 30.58 -4.03
N ILE A 18 -12.54 30.60 -4.59
CA ILE A 18 -13.36 29.40 -4.77
C ILE A 18 -12.70 28.43 -5.75
N GLY A 19 -12.18 28.93 -6.88
CA GLY A 19 -11.47 28.11 -7.86
C GLY A 19 -10.25 27.41 -7.26
N PHE A 20 -9.48 28.12 -6.44
CA PHE A 20 -8.34 27.56 -5.71
C PHE A 20 -8.77 26.49 -4.71
N LEU A 21 -9.85 26.72 -3.95
CA LEU A 21 -10.40 25.73 -3.02
C LEU A 21 -10.87 24.46 -3.73
N VAL A 22 -11.50 24.57 -4.90
CA VAL A 22 -11.94 23.40 -5.69
C VAL A 22 -10.73 22.58 -6.18
N VAL A 23 -9.64 23.24 -6.55
CA VAL A 23 -8.38 22.55 -6.93
C VAL A 23 -7.75 21.84 -5.73
N LEU A 24 -7.77 22.45 -4.54
CA LEU A 24 -7.25 21.82 -3.32
C LEU A 24 -8.12 20.67 -2.81
N LEU A 25 -9.44 20.74 -3.02
CA LEU A 25 -10.38 19.71 -2.60
C LEU A 25 -10.39 18.49 -3.53
N LYS A 26 -9.75 18.54 -4.70
CA LYS A 26 -9.54 17.34 -5.49
C LYS A 26 -8.63 16.40 -4.70
N PRO A 27 -9.13 15.23 -4.25
CA PRO A 27 -8.27 14.27 -3.60
C PRO A 27 -7.24 13.84 -4.64
N ASN A 28 -5.98 14.15 -4.38
CA ASN A 28 -4.86 13.56 -5.09
C ASN A 28 -4.76 12.10 -4.61
N THR A 29 -5.66 11.24 -5.08
CA THR A 29 -5.44 9.80 -4.99
C THR A 29 -4.25 9.52 -5.90
N LEU A 30 -3.08 9.32 -5.30
CA LEU A 30 -1.93 8.78 -5.99
C LEU A 30 -2.39 7.47 -6.66
N PRO A 31 -2.36 7.38 -8.00
CA PRO A 31 -2.73 6.14 -8.68
C PRO A 31 -1.75 5.05 -8.19
N GLY A 32 -2.26 4.04 -7.48
CA GLY A 32 -1.49 2.89 -6.98
C GLY A 32 -1.47 2.67 -5.46
N THR A 33 -2.04 3.56 -4.63
CA THR A 33 -2.05 3.34 -3.17
C THR A 33 -3.04 2.28 -2.71
N GLN A 34 -4.20 2.17 -3.37
CA GLN A 34 -5.28 1.30 -2.90
C GLN A 34 -4.89 -0.18 -2.90
N ASP A 35 -4.16 -0.64 -3.92
CA ASP A 35 -3.77 -2.06 -4.01
C ASP A 35 -2.55 -2.39 -3.14
N THR A 36 -1.67 -1.42 -2.93
CA THR A 36 -0.59 -1.48 -1.93
C THR A 36 -1.16 -1.60 -0.51
N GLU A 37 -2.20 -0.82 -0.19
CA GLU A 37 -2.89 -0.88 1.11
C GLU A 37 -3.59 -2.23 1.32
N LYS A 38 -4.21 -2.80 0.28
CA LYS A 38 -4.79 -4.16 0.34
C LYS A 38 -3.73 -5.22 0.62
N ALA A 39 -2.58 -5.13 -0.06
CA ALA A 39 -1.46 -6.05 0.14
C ALA A 39 -0.93 -5.97 1.59
N TYR A 40 -0.74 -4.75 2.11
CA TYR A 40 -0.36 -4.53 3.50
C TYR A 40 -1.41 -5.06 4.48
N ALA A 41 -2.69 -4.79 4.22
CA ALA A 41 -3.79 -5.23 5.09
C ALA A 41 -3.87 -6.76 5.18
N ALA A 42 -3.66 -7.47 4.06
CA ALA A 42 -3.61 -8.92 4.03
C ALA A 42 -2.47 -9.47 4.90
N LEU A 43 -1.26 -8.90 4.78
CA LEU A 43 -0.12 -9.29 5.63
C LEU A 43 -0.39 -9.00 7.11
N MET A 44 -0.95 -7.83 7.42
CA MET A 44 -1.27 -7.44 8.79
C MET A 44 -2.33 -8.36 9.41
N GLU A 45 -3.34 -8.80 8.65
CA GLU A 45 -4.36 -9.73 9.12
C GLU A 45 -3.76 -11.11 9.43
N LEU A 46 -2.85 -11.59 8.59
CA LEU A 46 -2.10 -12.83 8.85
C LEU A 46 -1.20 -12.73 10.08
N ASP A 47 -0.60 -11.58 10.35
CA ASP A 47 0.19 -11.37 11.57
C ASP A 47 -0.71 -11.37 12.81
N LYS A 48 -1.86 -10.70 12.75
CA LYS A 48 -2.83 -10.63 13.87
C LYS A 48 -3.38 -12.00 14.26
N THR A 49 -3.49 -12.92 13.30
CA THR A 49 -3.92 -14.30 13.58
C THR A 49 -2.78 -15.20 14.07
N GLY A 50 -1.54 -14.70 14.16
CA GLY A 50 -0.34 -15.44 14.57
C GLY A 50 0.25 -16.33 13.47
N ASN A 51 -0.50 -16.56 12.40
CA ASN A 51 -0.12 -17.44 11.29
C ASN A 51 1.14 -16.98 10.56
N LEU A 52 1.27 -15.68 10.31
CA LEU A 52 2.40 -15.15 9.53
C LEU A 52 3.75 -15.45 10.19
N ARG A 53 3.83 -15.25 11.51
CA ARG A 53 5.07 -15.45 12.28
C ARG A 53 5.47 -16.92 12.33
N GLU A 54 4.50 -17.79 12.60
CA GLU A 54 4.72 -19.24 12.68
C GLU A 54 5.20 -19.80 11.33
N ASP A 55 4.56 -19.37 10.23
CA ASP A 55 4.92 -19.80 8.88
C ASP A 55 6.32 -19.29 8.46
N ILE A 56 6.72 -18.09 8.91
CA ILE A 56 8.05 -17.52 8.61
C ILE A 56 9.14 -18.25 9.37
N VAL A 57 8.95 -18.50 10.67
CA VAL A 57 9.92 -19.23 11.49
C VAL A 57 10.08 -20.67 11.00
N SER A 58 9.02 -21.28 10.52
CA SER A 58 9.05 -22.62 9.91
C SER A 58 9.54 -22.64 8.45
N GLY A 59 9.78 -21.47 7.84
CA GLY A 59 10.21 -21.35 6.44
C GLY A 59 9.15 -21.78 5.42
N ASN A 60 7.88 -21.86 5.82
CA ASN A 60 6.80 -22.38 4.98
C ASN A 60 6.13 -21.27 4.16
N LEU A 61 6.85 -20.75 3.16
CA LEU A 61 6.36 -19.68 2.29
C LEU A 61 5.10 -20.07 1.49
N SER A 62 4.96 -21.36 1.16
CA SER A 62 3.77 -21.86 0.46
C SER A 62 2.51 -21.74 1.32
N ALA A 63 2.62 -21.93 2.64
CA ALA A 63 1.49 -21.74 3.55
C ALA A 63 1.06 -20.28 3.57
N ILE A 64 2.01 -19.34 3.65
CA ILE A 64 1.72 -17.89 3.60
C ILE A 64 0.99 -17.55 2.30
N ASN A 65 1.53 -17.98 1.15
CA ASN A 65 0.91 -17.74 -0.16
C ASN A 65 -0.51 -18.30 -0.25
N SER A 66 -0.78 -19.48 0.32
CA SER A 66 -2.10 -20.12 0.29
C SER A 66 -3.14 -19.45 1.20
N LYS A 67 -2.70 -18.78 2.27
CA LYS A 67 -3.56 -18.07 3.22
C LYS A 67 -3.96 -16.67 2.71
N ILE A 68 -3.21 -16.13 1.75
CA ILE A 68 -3.53 -14.85 1.09
C ILE A 68 -4.48 -15.13 -0.09
N SER A 69 -5.66 -14.52 -0.06
CA SER A 69 -6.61 -14.56 -1.17
C SER A 69 -6.96 -13.14 -1.59
N LEU A 70 -6.39 -12.70 -2.72
CA LEU A 70 -6.57 -11.37 -3.27
C LEU A 70 -7.27 -11.47 -4.64
N PHE A 71 -8.57 -11.77 -4.67
CA PHE A 71 -9.32 -11.75 -5.92
C PHE A 71 -9.55 -10.30 -6.40
N PRO A 72 -9.37 -9.97 -7.70
CA PRO A 72 -9.05 -10.83 -8.86
C PRO A 72 -7.55 -10.91 -9.22
N TYR A 73 -6.65 -10.50 -8.34
CA TYR A 73 -5.22 -10.35 -8.58
C TYR A 73 -4.44 -11.68 -8.45
N ASN A 74 -3.24 -11.70 -9.02
CA ASN A 74 -2.19 -12.65 -8.68
C ASN A 74 -1.29 -12.06 -7.59
N HIS A 75 -0.59 -12.93 -6.86
CA HIS A 75 0.34 -12.50 -5.83
C HIS A 75 1.52 -13.45 -5.64
N SER A 76 2.61 -12.92 -5.09
CA SER A 76 3.74 -13.69 -4.58
C SER A 76 4.31 -13.06 -3.32
N VAL A 77 4.86 -13.90 -2.45
CA VAL A 77 5.46 -13.48 -1.19
C VAL A 77 6.98 -13.65 -1.27
N LEU A 78 7.69 -12.64 -0.78
CA LEU A 78 9.12 -12.65 -0.53
C LEU A 78 9.35 -12.31 0.95
N VAL A 79 10.06 -13.16 1.66
CA VAL A 79 10.45 -12.95 3.05
C VAL A 79 11.94 -12.72 3.11
N CYS A 80 12.37 -11.62 3.70
CA CYS A 80 13.77 -11.28 3.88
C CYS A 80 14.13 -11.19 5.36
N ASP A 81 15.35 -11.61 5.69
CA ASP A 81 15.99 -11.40 6.98
C ASP A 81 17.39 -10.79 6.78
N SER A 82 18.23 -10.82 7.82
CA SER A 82 19.60 -10.33 7.76
C SER A 82 20.54 -11.22 6.92
N SER A 83 20.15 -12.45 6.62
CA SER A 83 20.92 -13.44 5.87
C SER A 83 20.59 -13.47 4.38
N GLY A 84 19.36 -13.13 4.01
CA GLY A 84 18.93 -13.09 2.62
C GLY A 84 17.42 -12.98 2.45
N CYS A 85 16.93 -13.27 1.25
CA CYS A 85 15.51 -13.31 0.93
C CYS A 85 15.13 -14.67 0.35
N ALA A 86 13.96 -15.16 0.72
CA ALA A 86 13.37 -16.39 0.23
C ALA A 86 11.96 -16.10 -0.32
N GLY A 87 11.67 -16.63 -1.50
CA GLY A 87 10.39 -16.42 -2.20
C GLY A 87 10.59 -16.00 -3.65
N GLU A 88 9.48 -15.70 -4.31
CA GLU A 88 9.46 -15.39 -5.74
C GLU A 88 9.16 -13.91 -5.97
N VAL A 89 10.04 -13.24 -6.71
CA VAL A 89 9.79 -11.91 -7.26
C VAL A 89 9.21 -12.11 -8.66
N PRO A 90 8.04 -11.54 -8.98
CA PRO A 90 7.47 -11.70 -10.32
C PRO A 90 8.35 -10.99 -11.35
N GLU A 91 8.75 -11.70 -12.42
CA GLU A 91 9.74 -11.22 -13.39
C GLU A 91 9.19 -10.19 -14.41
N THR A 92 7.86 -10.03 -14.51
CA THR A 92 7.23 -9.54 -15.76
C THR A 92 6.02 -8.60 -15.70
N PRO A 93 5.30 -8.33 -14.59
CA PRO A 93 4.14 -7.44 -14.66
C PRO A 93 4.53 -5.96 -14.77
N GLU A 94 3.93 -5.24 -15.74
CA GLU A 94 4.08 -3.78 -15.89
C GLU A 94 3.52 -2.99 -14.69
N ASN A 95 2.52 -3.56 -14.00
CA ASN A 95 1.86 -2.97 -12.84
C ASN A 95 1.95 -3.91 -11.63
N ILE A 96 3.04 -3.82 -10.88
CA ILE A 96 3.19 -4.51 -9.59
C ILE A 96 2.92 -3.52 -8.46
N TRP A 97 2.00 -3.87 -7.58
CA TRP A 97 1.83 -3.24 -6.28
C TRP A 97 2.54 -4.07 -5.22
N THR A 98 3.18 -3.40 -4.25
CA THR A 98 3.96 -4.08 -3.21
C THR A 98 3.52 -3.63 -1.84
N GLY A 99 3.01 -4.55 -1.02
CA GLY A 99 2.81 -4.35 0.41
C GLY A 99 4.01 -4.85 1.18
N GLU A 100 4.57 -4.03 2.08
CA GLU A 100 5.69 -4.43 2.94
C GLU A 100 5.26 -4.46 4.41
N TYR A 101 5.57 -5.54 5.11
CA TYR A 101 5.23 -5.73 6.52
C TYR A 101 6.47 -6.15 7.31
N LEU A 102 6.80 -5.40 8.37
CA LEU A 102 7.93 -5.70 9.24
C LEU A 102 7.45 -6.50 10.44
N ILE A 103 8.06 -7.67 10.65
CA ILE A 103 7.86 -8.50 11.83
C ILE A 103 9.07 -8.30 12.73
N SER A 104 8.88 -7.55 13.81
CA SER A 104 9.77 -7.57 14.96
C SER A 104 9.65 -8.94 15.63
N GLY A 105 10.74 -9.72 15.66
CA GLY A 105 10.74 -11.13 16.05
C GLY A 105 10.03 -11.42 17.37
N CYS A 106 9.33 -12.57 17.43
CA CYS A 106 8.82 -13.16 18.67
C CYS A 106 9.86 -14.15 19.20
N ASP A 107 10.22 -14.03 20.47
CA ASP A 107 11.15 -14.88 21.24
C ASP A 107 12.61 -14.95 20.75
N SER A 108 12.87 -14.67 19.47
CA SER A 108 14.20 -14.43 18.92
C SER A 108 14.25 -13.04 18.29
N PHE A 109 15.31 -12.28 18.53
CA PHE A 109 15.52 -10.93 17.98
C PHE A 109 15.90 -10.97 16.47
N HIS A 110 15.22 -11.80 15.68
CA HIS A 110 15.40 -11.87 14.24
C HIS A 110 14.26 -11.10 13.56
N PRO A 111 14.51 -9.87 13.08
CA PRO A 111 13.52 -9.13 12.32
C PRO A 111 13.36 -9.74 10.93
N TYR A 112 12.12 -9.84 10.47
CA TYR A 112 11.80 -10.27 9.12
C TYR A 112 11.06 -9.15 8.39
N VAL A 113 11.35 -8.97 7.11
CA VAL A 113 10.60 -8.10 6.19
C VAL A 113 9.83 -9.01 5.25
N VAL A 114 8.51 -8.91 5.26
CA VAL A 114 7.63 -9.65 4.35
C VAL A 114 7.16 -8.69 3.28
N LYS A 115 7.41 -9.02 2.01
CA LYS A 115 6.91 -8.29 0.86
C LYS A 115 5.89 -9.15 0.14
N LEU A 116 4.72 -8.57 -0.12
CA LEU A 116 3.67 -9.16 -0.92
C LEU A 116 3.56 -8.36 -2.22
N PHE A 117 3.94 -9.00 -3.31
CA PHE A 117 3.74 -8.47 -4.65
C PHE A 117 2.35 -8.85 -5.12
N VAL A 118 1.63 -7.90 -5.71
CA VAL A 118 0.27 -8.06 -6.23
C VAL A 118 0.24 -7.48 -7.63
N TRP A 119 -0.33 -8.21 -8.59
CA TRP A 119 -0.48 -7.74 -9.97
C TRP A 119 -1.77 -8.29 -10.58
N GLU A 120 -2.23 -7.66 -11.66
CA GLU A 120 -3.41 -8.13 -12.40
C GLU A 120 -3.15 -9.51 -13.04
N LYS A 121 -4.23 -10.26 -13.25
CA LYS A 121 -4.17 -11.58 -13.87
C LYS A 121 -3.82 -11.56 -15.34
#